data_AF-A0A3P3DCH1-F1
#
_entry.id   AF-A0A3P3DCH1-F1
#
_cell.length_a   1.000
_cell.length_b   1.000
_cell.length_c   1.000
_cell.angle_alpha   90.00
_cell.angle_beta   90.00
_cell.angle_gamma   90.00
#
_symmetry.space_group_name_H-M   'P 1'
#
loop_
_entity.id
_entity.type
_entity.pdbx_description
1 polymer ?
#
loop_
_entity_poly.entity_id
_entity_poly.type
_entity_poly.pdbx_seq_one_letter_code
_entity_poly.pdbx_strand_id
1 'polypeptide(L)'
;MSDLNPRAFIGANNPPDPIDEICALYEGVRVEAENWTDGAPVENEAQMKQVDRLRKEAREWRLALEKGQKSATAPLYDAYKAEGARWLPTIEDAKRIEGCLVASVDGFKRKLAAERAEAERQAAMEAARKRREAEEAARAANAADLEAQRAAAQAMREADEANRAAAATRKATEEASRGTRTVTRYEITDHKALLHWIATNRRDDLTAFIEDWARKNHKPDPQANGLRVWQDKEAF
;
A
#
# COMPACT_ATOMS: atom_id res chain seq x y z
N MET A 1 -61.20 2.12 -16.56
CA MET A 1 -60.94 2.99 -15.39
C MET A 1 -59.44 3.14 -15.29
N SER A 2 -58.99 4.38 -15.27
CA SER A 2 -57.65 4.89 -15.62
C SER A 2 -56.49 4.31 -14.80
N ASP A 3 -55.45 3.88 -15.52
CA ASP A 3 -54.08 3.74 -15.02
C ASP A 3 -53.57 5.09 -14.50
N LEU A 4 -53.48 5.22 -13.17
CA LEU A 4 -52.77 6.32 -12.53
C LEU A 4 -51.30 5.92 -12.35
N ASN A 5 -50.42 6.58 -13.09
CA ASN A 5 -48.97 6.48 -12.94
C ASN A 5 -48.56 6.97 -11.53
N PRO A 6 -47.99 6.12 -10.65
CA PRO A 6 -47.60 6.51 -9.28
C PRO A 6 -46.42 7.50 -9.20
N ARG A 7 -45.85 7.93 -10.34
CA ARG A 7 -44.73 8.87 -10.42
C ARG A 7 -45.12 10.33 -10.72
N ALA A 8 -46.41 10.67 -10.80
CA ALA A 8 -46.82 12.07 -10.91
C ALA A 8 -46.80 12.76 -9.53
N PHE A 9 -45.61 12.89 -8.93
CA PHE A 9 -45.42 13.83 -7.82
C PHE A 9 -45.39 15.24 -8.40
N ILE A 10 -46.51 15.96 -8.27
CA ILE A 10 -46.60 17.39 -8.53
C ILE A 10 -45.76 18.11 -7.46
N GLY A 11 -44.78 18.91 -7.89
CA GLY A 11 -44.01 19.79 -6.99
C GLY A 11 -42.48 19.63 -7.05
N ALA A 12 -41.89 19.55 -8.24
CA ALA A 12 -40.46 19.79 -8.42
C ALA A 12 -40.21 21.30 -8.55
N ASN A 13 -40.57 22.08 -7.53
CA ASN A 13 -39.95 23.40 -7.39
C ASN A 13 -38.53 23.11 -6.89
N ASN A 14 -37.55 23.13 -7.78
CA ASN A 14 -36.15 23.02 -7.36
C ASN A 14 -35.88 24.31 -6.55
N PRO A 15 -35.74 24.25 -5.21
CA PRO A 15 -35.45 25.45 -4.44
C PRO A 15 -34.18 26.10 -5.00
N PRO A 16 -34.04 27.42 -4.90
CA PRO A 16 -32.83 28.10 -5.37
C PRO A 16 -31.59 27.44 -4.77
N ASP A 17 -30.53 27.31 -5.56
CA ASP A 17 -29.29 26.69 -5.08
C ASP A 17 -28.77 27.51 -3.89
N PRO A 18 -28.52 26.90 -2.71
CA PRO A 18 -27.95 27.61 -1.57
C PRO A 18 -26.65 28.36 -1.90
N ILE A 19 -25.88 27.89 -2.89
CA ILE A 19 -24.70 28.58 -3.41
C ILE A 19 -25.13 29.91 -4.04
N ASP A 20 -26.13 29.90 -4.92
CA ASP A 20 -26.62 31.08 -5.62
C ASP A 20 -27.24 32.10 -4.64
N GLU A 21 -28.00 31.63 -3.64
CA GLU A 21 -28.56 32.52 -2.60
C GLU A 21 -27.48 33.21 -1.76
N ILE A 22 -26.45 32.46 -1.35
CA ILE A 22 -25.33 33.01 -0.58
C ILE A 22 -24.51 33.97 -1.44
N CYS A 23 -24.21 33.61 -2.69
CA CYS A 23 -23.48 34.48 -3.61
C CYS A 23 -24.26 35.78 -3.90
N ALA A 24 -25.56 35.70 -4.13
CA ALA A 24 -26.41 36.87 -4.32
C ALA A 24 -26.39 37.82 -3.10
N LEU A 25 -26.37 37.28 -1.88
CA LEU A 25 -26.30 38.07 -0.64
C LEU A 25 -25.00 38.89 -0.51
N TYR A 26 -23.89 38.35 -1.01
CA TYR A 26 -22.56 38.95 -0.88
C TYR A 26 -22.01 39.56 -2.18
N GLU A 27 -22.83 39.65 -3.23
CA GLU A 27 -22.40 40.15 -4.54
C GLU A 27 -21.81 41.57 -4.46
N GLY A 28 -22.39 42.44 -3.62
CA GLY A 28 -21.84 43.79 -3.38
C GLY A 28 -20.44 43.76 -2.75
N VAL A 29 -20.18 42.81 -1.83
CA VAL A 29 -18.87 42.62 -1.20
C VAL A 29 -17.87 42.09 -2.22
N ARG A 30 -18.29 41.18 -3.10
CA ARG A 30 -17.44 40.63 -4.17
C ARG A 30 -16.99 41.73 -5.13
N VAL A 31 -17.94 42.49 -5.68
CA VAL A 31 -17.65 43.57 -6.65
C VAL A 31 -16.77 44.66 -6.01
N GLU A 32 -17.06 45.04 -4.76
CA GLU A 32 -16.23 46.03 -4.06
C GLU A 32 -14.82 45.49 -3.78
N ALA A 33 -14.68 44.22 -3.37
CA ALA A 33 -13.38 43.61 -3.16
C ALA A 33 -12.55 43.55 -4.44
N GLU A 34 -13.16 43.23 -5.58
CA GLU A 34 -12.50 43.22 -6.89
C GLU A 34 -11.87 44.59 -7.22
N ASN A 35 -12.54 45.70 -6.86
CA ASN A 35 -12.02 47.04 -7.06
C ASN A 35 -10.77 47.35 -6.21
N TRP A 36 -10.65 46.77 -5.02
CA TRP A 36 -9.49 46.96 -4.11
C TRP A 36 -8.34 45.99 -4.37
N THR A 37 -8.56 44.92 -5.14
CA THR A 37 -7.57 43.87 -5.43
C THR A 37 -6.93 44.03 -6.81
N ASP A 38 -6.68 45.26 -7.25
CA ASP A 38 -6.06 45.59 -8.54
C ASP A 38 -4.52 45.62 -8.52
N GLY A 39 -3.93 45.52 -7.32
CA GLY A 39 -2.48 45.53 -7.10
C GLY A 39 -1.90 46.87 -6.63
N ALA A 40 -2.72 47.92 -6.50
CA ALA A 40 -2.29 49.18 -5.91
C ALA A 40 -2.06 49.04 -4.39
N PRO A 41 -0.98 49.63 -3.82
CA PRO A 41 -0.77 49.62 -2.38
C PRO A 41 -1.73 50.59 -1.68
N VAL A 42 -2.05 50.27 -0.42
CA VAL A 42 -2.74 51.21 0.49
C VAL A 42 -1.78 52.32 0.89
N GLU A 43 -2.17 53.58 0.71
CA GLU A 43 -1.32 54.75 0.90
C GLU A 43 -1.65 55.54 2.17
N ASN A 44 -2.81 55.30 2.79
CA ASN A 44 -3.23 56.00 4.00
C ASN A 44 -4.12 55.16 4.94
N GLU A 45 -4.29 55.65 6.17
CA GLU A 45 -5.04 54.96 7.23
C GLU A 45 -6.54 54.80 6.90
N ALA A 46 -7.14 55.73 6.14
CA ALA A 46 -8.55 55.64 5.76
C ALA A 46 -8.79 54.48 4.78
N GLN A 47 -7.91 54.33 3.80
CA GLN A 47 -7.90 53.19 2.86
C GLN A 47 -7.66 51.87 3.61
N MET A 48 -6.71 51.83 4.57
CA MET A 48 -6.47 50.64 5.41
C MET A 48 -7.75 50.20 6.13
N LYS A 49 -8.48 51.13 6.76
CA LYS A 49 -9.73 50.82 7.47
C LYS A 49 -10.84 50.32 6.55
N GLN A 50 -10.90 50.81 5.31
CA GLN A 50 -11.85 50.33 4.30
C GLN A 50 -11.52 48.89 3.89
N VAL A 51 -10.25 48.60 3.61
CA VAL A 51 -9.76 47.24 3.29
C VAL A 51 -10.00 46.28 4.45
N ASP A 52 -9.74 46.69 5.70
CA ASP A 52 -9.98 45.85 6.88
C ASP A 52 -11.47 45.49 7.06
N ARG A 53 -12.37 46.45 6.82
CA ARG A 53 -13.81 46.22 6.83
C ARG A 53 -14.21 45.22 5.74
N LEU A 54 -13.76 45.46 4.51
CA LEU A 54 -14.09 44.64 3.35
C LEU A 54 -13.57 43.21 3.49
N ARG A 55 -12.36 43.04 4.05
CA ARG A 55 -11.80 41.74 4.42
C ARG A 55 -12.67 40.99 5.41
N LYS A 56 -13.24 41.68 6.40
CA LYS A 56 -14.15 41.07 7.37
C LYS A 56 -15.43 40.57 6.70
N GLU A 57 -16.05 41.39 5.85
CA GLU A 57 -17.26 41.04 5.11
C GLU A 57 -16.99 39.86 4.13
N ALA A 58 -15.87 39.87 3.42
CA ALA A 58 -15.44 38.75 2.56
C ALA A 58 -15.18 37.45 3.34
N ARG A 59 -14.67 37.56 4.58
CA ARG A 59 -14.54 36.39 5.48
C ARG A 59 -15.91 35.83 5.86
N GLU A 60 -16.90 36.68 6.14
CA GLU A 60 -18.26 36.26 6.47
C GLU A 60 -18.93 35.54 5.29
N TRP A 61 -18.72 36.05 4.07
CA TRP A 61 -19.14 35.37 2.84
C TRP A 61 -18.58 33.95 2.72
N ARG A 62 -17.26 33.78 2.86
CA ARG A 62 -16.60 32.46 2.85
C ARG A 62 -17.20 31.52 3.91
N LEU A 63 -17.39 32.01 5.13
CA LEU A 63 -17.95 31.19 6.22
C LEU A 63 -19.40 30.78 5.95
N ALA A 64 -20.19 31.62 5.28
CA ALA A 64 -21.54 31.28 4.86
C ALA A 64 -21.52 30.13 3.83
N LEU A 65 -20.64 30.20 2.82
CA LEU A 65 -20.46 29.13 1.83
C LEU A 65 -20.02 27.81 2.49
N GLU A 66 -19.04 27.84 3.40
CA GLU A 66 -18.58 26.65 4.14
C GLU A 66 -19.71 26.01 4.97
N LYS A 67 -20.54 26.84 5.62
CA LYS A 67 -21.72 26.37 6.36
C LYS A 67 -22.76 25.76 5.44
N GLY A 68 -23.03 26.39 4.29
CA GLY A 68 -23.95 25.89 3.27
C GLY A 68 -23.50 24.53 2.73
N GLN A 69 -22.23 24.42 2.34
CA GLN A 69 -21.62 23.16 1.90
C GLN A 69 -21.76 22.06 2.95
N LYS A 70 -21.44 22.35 4.21
CA LYS A 70 -21.57 21.38 5.31
C LYS A 70 -23.02 20.93 5.48
N SER A 71 -23.98 21.85 5.38
CA SER A 71 -25.41 21.52 5.49
C SER A 71 -25.88 20.64 4.33
N ALA A 72 -25.46 20.94 3.10
CA ALA A 72 -25.83 20.18 1.91
C ALA A 72 -25.23 18.76 1.92
N THR A 73 -24.01 18.63 2.42
CA THR A 73 -23.27 17.35 2.43
C THR A 73 -23.58 16.47 3.65
N ALA A 74 -24.04 17.05 4.76
CA ALA A 74 -24.39 16.32 5.98
C ALA A 74 -25.33 15.11 5.75
N PRO A 75 -26.51 15.26 5.09
CA PRO A 75 -27.41 14.13 4.89
C PRO A 75 -26.80 13.03 4.00
N LEU A 76 -25.94 13.40 3.03
CA LEU A 76 -25.25 12.44 2.18
C LEU A 76 -24.22 11.63 2.98
N TYR A 77 -23.46 12.31 3.84
CA TYR A 77 -22.50 11.67 4.71
C TYR A 77 -23.19 10.76 5.74
N ASP A 78 -24.30 11.20 6.32
CA ASP A 78 -25.09 10.39 7.25
C ASP A 78 -25.69 9.16 6.57
N ALA A 79 -26.22 9.30 5.34
CA ALA A 79 -26.71 8.17 4.55
C ALA A 79 -25.60 7.17 4.22
N TYR A 80 -24.42 7.68 3.78
CA TYR A 80 -23.25 6.85 3.53
C TYR A 80 -22.82 6.06 4.78
N LYS A 81 -22.76 6.72 5.94
CA LYS A 81 -22.40 6.08 7.21
C LYS A 81 -23.43 5.04 7.64
N ALA A 82 -24.71 5.37 7.55
CA ALA A 82 -25.79 4.46 7.91
C ALA A 82 -25.76 3.19 7.05
N GLU A 83 -25.56 3.35 5.74
CA GLU A 83 -25.42 2.22 4.84
C GLU A 83 -24.14 1.43 5.14
N GLY A 84 -23.00 2.11 5.32
CA GLY A 84 -21.76 1.47 5.75
C GLY A 84 -21.92 0.63 7.02
N ALA A 85 -22.62 1.16 8.03
CA ALA A 85 -22.93 0.46 9.27
C ALA A 85 -23.90 -0.73 9.06
N ARG A 86 -24.82 -0.65 8.10
CA ARG A 86 -25.73 -1.75 7.74
C ARG A 86 -24.99 -2.93 7.13
N TRP A 87 -23.99 -2.68 6.27
CA TRP A 87 -23.20 -3.72 5.61
C TRP A 87 -22.09 -4.29 6.48
N LEU A 88 -21.54 -3.48 7.38
CA LEU A 88 -20.36 -3.84 8.16
C LEU A 88 -20.48 -5.18 8.91
N PRO A 89 -21.58 -5.48 9.65
CA PRO A 89 -21.69 -6.74 10.39
C PRO A 89 -21.58 -7.98 9.48
N THR A 90 -22.21 -7.95 8.31
CA THR A 90 -22.18 -9.06 7.35
C THR A 90 -20.79 -9.20 6.71
N ILE A 91 -20.15 -8.08 6.36
CA ILE A 91 -18.78 -8.09 5.83
C ILE A 91 -17.81 -8.65 6.87
N GLU A 92 -17.93 -8.23 8.13
CA GLU A 92 -17.08 -8.74 9.21
C GLU A 92 -17.31 -10.22 9.49
N ASP A 93 -18.56 -10.69 9.42
CA ASP A 93 -18.86 -12.10 9.59
C ASP A 93 -18.29 -12.96 8.46
N ALA A 94 -18.44 -12.51 7.21
CA ALA A 94 -17.80 -13.15 6.06
C ALA A 94 -16.27 -13.21 6.20
N LYS A 95 -15.63 -12.12 6.66
CA LYS A 95 -14.18 -12.10 6.94
C LYS A 95 -13.78 -13.07 8.06
N ARG A 96 -14.60 -13.21 9.11
CA ARG A 96 -14.36 -14.20 10.18
C ARG A 96 -14.45 -15.61 9.63
N ILE A 97 -15.48 -15.92 8.85
CA ILE A 97 -15.65 -17.24 8.21
C ILE A 97 -14.46 -17.54 7.29
N GLU A 98 -14.07 -16.60 6.43
CA GLU A 98 -12.88 -16.72 5.57
C GLU A 98 -11.63 -17.01 6.40
N GLY A 99 -11.40 -16.25 7.48
CA GLY A 99 -10.28 -16.45 8.39
C GLY A 99 -10.28 -17.83 9.05
N CYS A 100 -11.44 -18.31 9.49
CA CYS A 100 -11.61 -19.65 10.06
C CYS A 100 -11.28 -20.76 9.04
N LEU A 101 -11.72 -20.60 7.79
CA LEU A 101 -11.41 -21.54 6.71
C LEU A 101 -9.92 -21.54 6.35
N VAL A 102 -9.26 -20.38 6.33
CA VAL A 102 -7.81 -20.29 6.14
C VAL A 102 -7.07 -20.97 7.29
N ALA A 103 -7.48 -20.72 8.54
CA ALA A 103 -6.88 -21.33 9.72
C ALA A 103 -7.06 -22.85 9.74
N SER A 104 -8.22 -23.37 9.31
CA SER A 104 -8.49 -24.81 9.29
C SER A 104 -7.62 -25.56 8.28
N VAL A 105 -7.27 -24.95 7.16
CA VAL A 105 -6.42 -25.57 6.12
C VAL A 105 -4.92 -25.31 6.27
N ASP A 106 -4.51 -24.34 7.10
CA ASP A 106 -3.10 -23.92 7.24
C ASP A 106 -2.17 -25.07 7.63
N GLY A 107 -2.51 -25.82 8.69
CA GLY A 107 -1.69 -26.95 9.15
C GLY A 107 -1.51 -28.03 8.09
N PHE A 108 -2.59 -28.35 7.36
CA PHE A 108 -2.54 -29.33 6.28
C PHE A 108 -1.71 -28.83 5.09
N LYS A 109 -1.89 -27.58 4.67
CA LYS A 109 -1.08 -26.98 3.59
C LYS A 109 0.41 -26.96 3.91
N ARG A 110 0.79 -26.66 5.16
CA ARG A 110 2.20 -26.72 5.60
C ARG A 110 2.77 -28.14 5.55
N LYS A 111 2.01 -29.12 6.05
CA LYS A 111 2.40 -30.53 5.99
C LYS A 111 2.56 -31.00 4.54
N LEU A 112 1.58 -30.71 3.68
CA LEU A 112 1.62 -31.05 2.27
C LEU A 112 2.81 -30.37 1.55
N ALA A 113 3.07 -29.10 1.84
CA ALA A 113 4.23 -28.39 1.29
C ALA A 113 5.56 -29.03 1.73
N ALA A 114 5.69 -29.42 3.00
CA ALA A 114 6.87 -30.11 3.52
C ALA A 114 7.07 -31.50 2.87
N GLU A 115 5.99 -32.28 2.76
CA GLU A 115 6.01 -33.60 2.11
C GLU A 115 6.38 -33.49 0.62
N ARG A 116 5.81 -32.51 -0.10
CA ARG A 116 6.12 -32.28 -1.52
C ARG A 116 7.54 -31.76 -1.72
N ALA A 117 8.03 -30.89 -0.85
CA ALA A 117 9.42 -30.43 -0.89
C ALA A 117 10.42 -31.57 -0.62
N GLU A 118 10.10 -32.50 0.28
CA GLU A 118 10.92 -33.70 0.48
C GLU A 118 10.88 -34.62 -0.74
N ALA A 119 9.69 -34.88 -1.29
CA ALA A 119 9.54 -35.68 -2.52
C ALA A 119 10.31 -35.05 -3.69
N GLU A 120 10.29 -33.73 -3.84
CA GLU A 120 11.04 -33.00 -4.86
C GLU A 120 12.55 -33.14 -4.65
N ARG A 121 13.05 -33.03 -3.41
CA ARG A 121 14.46 -33.28 -3.09
C ARG A 121 14.88 -34.69 -3.49
N GLN A 122 14.09 -35.71 -3.12
CA GLN A 122 14.39 -37.10 -3.45
C GLN A 122 14.38 -37.34 -4.97
N ALA A 123 13.35 -36.84 -5.67
CA ALA A 123 13.26 -36.98 -7.13
C ALA A 123 14.39 -36.23 -7.85
N ALA A 124 14.82 -35.06 -7.35
CA ALA A 124 15.96 -34.33 -7.89
C ALA A 124 17.28 -35.07 -7.68
N MET A 125 17.49 -35.67 -6.51
CA MET A 125 18.68 -36.50 -6.21
C MET A 125 18.72 -37.74 -7.10
N GLU A 126 17.60 -38.44 -7.29
CA GLU A 126 17.50 -39.60 -8.18
C GLU A 126 17.74 -39.22 -9.64
N ALA A 127 17.12 -38.15 -10.12
CA ALA A 127 17.35 -37.64 -11.47
C ALA A 127 18.80 -37.20 -11.70
N ALA A 128 19.46 -36.63 -10.68
CA ALA A 128 20.89 -36.31 -10.74
C ALA A 128 21.76 -37.57 -10.78
N ARG A 129 21.45 -38.60 -9.98
CA ARG A 129 22.15 -39.90 -10.00
C ARG A 129 22.02 -40.57 -11.36
N LYS A 130 20.79 -40.70 -11.90
CA LYS A 130 20.53 -41.35 -13.18
C LYS A 130 21.15 -40.61 -14.36
N ARG A 131 21.20 -39.27 -14.32
CA ARG A 131 21.96 -38.49 -15.31
C ARG A 131 23.44 -38.79 -15.29
N ARG A 132 24.08 -38.88 -14.12
CA ARG A 132 25.50 -39.24 -14.00
C ARG A 132 25.76 -40.66 -14.51
N GLU A 133 24.93 -41.63 -14.14
CA GLU A 133 25.00 -43.01 -14.63
C GLU A 133 24.89 -43.06 -16.17
N ALA A 134 23.97 -42.29 -16.75
CA ALA A 134 23.81 -42.20 -18.21
C ALA A 134 25.00 -41.54 -18.91
N GLU A 135 25.53 -40.45 -18.35
CA GLU A 135 26.72 -39.77 -18.89
C GLU A 135 27.97 -40.66 -18.83
N GLU A 136 28.14 -41.42 -17.76
CA GLU A 136 29.23 -42.38 -17.59
C GLU A 136 29.08 -43.57 -18.55
N ALA A 137 27.88 -44.14 -18.67
CA ALA A 137 27.60 -45.23 -19.62
C ALA A 137 27.80 -44.79 -21.08
N ALA A 138 27.35 -43.59 -21.43
CA ALA A 138 27.58 -43.02 -22.75
C ALA A 138 29.07 -42.78 -23.04
N ARG A 139 29.85 -42.35 -22.04
CA ARG A 139 31.29 -42.15 -22.17
C ARG A 139 32.07 -43.46 -22.27
N ALA A 140 31.62 -44.51 -21.58
CA ALA A 140 32.25 -45.82 -21.59
C ALA A 140 31.86 -46.68 -22.80
N ALA A 141 30.76 -46.35 -23.48
CA ALA A 141 30.24 -47.14 -24.59
C ALA A 141 31.17 -47.11 -25.81
N ASN A 142 31.67 -48.27 -26.21
CA ASN A 142 32.41 -48.44 -27.46
C ASN A 142 31.44 -48.42 -28.65
N ALA A 143 31.77 -47.67 -29.70
CA ALA A 143 30.96 -47.56 -30.92
C ALA A 143 30.82 -48.89 -31.69
N ALA A 144 31.79 -49.80 -31.53
CA ALA A 144 31.80 -51.11 -32.19
C ALA A 144 31.18 -52.24 -31.33
N ASP A 145 30.68 -51.94 -30.12
CA ASP A 145 30.07 -52.92 -29.22
C ASP A 145 28.57 -52.63 -29.06
N LEU A 146 27.73 -53.49 -29.65
CA LEU A 146 26.27 -53.34 -29.65
C LEU A 146 25.67 -53.40 -28.24
N GLU A 147 26.22 -54.22 -27.34
CA GLU A 147 25.72 -54.33 -25.97
C GLU A 147 26.10 -53.10 -25.14
N ALA A 148 27.30 -52.54 -25.36
CA ALA A 148 27.70 -51.27 -24.76
C ALA A 148 26.80 -50.10 -25.24
N GLN A 149 26.44 -50.08 -26.52
CA GLN A 149 25.49 -49.11 -27.08
C GLN A 149 24.08 -49.28 -26.51
N ARG A 150 23.59 -50.52 -26.35
CA ARG A 150 22.29 -50.81 -25.73
C ARG A 150 22.26 -50.39 -24.25
N ALA A 151 23.32 -50.64 -23.50
CA ALA A 151 23.44 -50.22 -22.11
C ALA A 151 23.42 -48.70 -21.96
N ALA A 152 24.16 -47.96 -22.79
CA ALA A 152 24.14 -46.50 -22.80
C ALA A 152 22.76 -45.93 -23.18
N ALA A 153 22.11 -46.50 -24.20
CA ALA A 153 20.77 -46.09 -24.62
C ALA A 153 19.72 -46.37 -23.52
N GLN A 154 19.84 -47.48 -22.79
CA GLN A 154 18.96 -47.80 -21.66
C GLN A 154 19.19 -46.83 -20.50
N ALA A 155 20.44 -46.54 -20.13
CA ALA A 155 20.77 -45.57 -19.09
C ALA A 155 20.24 -44.16 -19.42
N MET A 156 20.32 -43.75 -20.70
CA MET A 156 19.76 -42.47 -21.15
C MET A 156 18.24 -42.42 -21.04
N ARG A 157 17.52 -43.52 -21.36
CA ARG A 157 16.07 -43.62 -21.15
C ARG A 157 15.69 -43.52 -19.68
N GLU A 158 16.40 -44.22 -18.81
CA GLU A 158 16.19 -44.16 -17.36
C GLU A 158 16.45 -42.74 -16.80
N ALA A 159 17.45 -42.04 -17.31
CA ALA A 159 17.71 -40.64 -16.95
C ALA A 159 16.60 -39.70 -17.43
N ASP A 160 16.08 -39.88 -18.64
CA ASP A 160 14.96 -39.10 -19.17
C ASP A 160 13.66 -39.34 -18.39
N GLU A 161 13.38 -40.59 -18.03
CA GLU A 161 12.23 -40.95 -17.19
C GLU A 161 12.35 -40.33 -15.80
N ALA A 162 13.51 -40.42 -15.16
CA ALA A 162 13.77 -39.79 -13.86
C ALA A 162 13.64 -38.25 -13.93
N ASN A 163 14.09 -37.62 -15.02
CA ASN A 163 13.91 -36.19 -15.24
C ASN A 163 12.43 -35.79 -15.39
N ARG A 164 11.65 -36.57 -16.14
CA ARG A 164 10.20 -36.33 -16.27
C ARG A 164 9.48 -36.51 -14.94
N ALA A 165 9.85 -37.51 -14.15
CA ALA A 165 9.31 -37.74 -12.81
C ALA A 165 9.64 -36.59 -11.84
N ALA A 166 10.88 -36.07 -11.88
CA ALA A 166 11.28 -34.90 -11.09
C ALA A 166 10.52 -33.64 -11.51
N ALA A 167 10.34 -33.40 -12.82
CA ALA A 167 9.57 -32.27 -13.32
C ALA A 167 8.09 -32.35 -12.92
N ALA A 168 7.48 -33.54 -12.97
CA ALA A 168 6.10 -33.75 -12.52
C ALA A 168 5.96 -33.51 -11.01
N THR A 169 6.92 -33.96 -10.21
CA THR A 169 6.95 -33.74 -8.75
C THR A 169 7.05 -32.25 -8.42
N ARG A 170 7.96 -31.51 -9.09
CA ARG A 170 8.08 -30.06 -8.93
C ARG A 170 6.78 -29.33 -9.24
N LYS A 171 6.09 -29.68 -10.34
CA LYS A 171 4.79 -29.10 -10.69
C LYS A 171 3.75 -29.37 -9.59
N ALA A 172 3.73 -30.56 -9.02
CA ALA A 172 2.84 -30.89 -7.90
C ALA A 172 3.18 -30.10 -6.62
N THR A 173 4.46 -29.81 -6.35
CA THR A 173 4.90 -28.91 -5.27
C THR A 173 4.38 -27.49 -5.48
N GLU A 174 4.50 -26.96 -6.71
CA GLU A 174 4.00 -25.63 -7.07
C GLU A 174 2.47 -25.54 -6.92
N GLU A 175 1.72 -26.58 -7.30
CA GLU A 175 0.27 -26.64 -7.09
C GLU A 175 -0.11 -26.71 -5.61
N ALA A 176 0.62 -27.48 -4.80
CA ALA A 176 0.39 -27.60 -3.35
C ALA A 176 0.65 -26.29 -2.59
N SER A 177 1.54 -25.45 -3.10
CA SER A 177 1.86 -24.13 -2.52
C SER A 177 0.87 -23.02 -2.93
N ARG A 178 -0.09 -23.28 -3.83
CA ARG A 178 -1.10 -22.27 -4.22
C ARG A 178 -1.96 -21.82 -3.03
N GLY A 179 -2.18 -20.51 -2.95
CA GLY A 179 -2.90 -19.90 -1.82
C GLY A 179 -2.12 -19.97 -0.50
N THR A 180 -0.80 -20.10 -0.57
CA THR A 180 0.12 -19.75 0.53
C THR A 180 0.87 -18.47 0.14
N ARG A 181 1.33 -17.71 1.14
CA ARG A 181 2.17 -16.52 0.92
C ARG A 181 3.51 -16.71 1.59
N THR A 182 4.58 -16.27 0.93
CA THR A 182 5.90 -16.15 1.54
C THR A 182 5.87 -14.98 2.51
N VAL A 183 6.09 -15.25 3.79
CA VAL A 183 6.22 -14.21 4.81
C VAL A 183 7.65 -14.22 5.33
N THR A 184 8.43 -13.21 4.97
CA THR A 184 9.73 -12.97 5.56
C THR A 184 9.53 -12.36 6.95
N ARG A 185 9.96 -13.07 7.98
CA ARG A 185 9.99 -12.57 9.36
C ARG A 185 11.43 -12.24 9.72
N TYR A 186 11.61 -11.17 10.47
CA TYR A 186 12.90 -10.79 11.02
C TYR A 186 12.75 -10.55 12.52
N GLU A 187 13.83 -10.77 13.24
CA GLU A 187 13.94 -10.50 14.67
C GLU A 187 15.26 -9.78 14.89
N ILE A 188 15.23 -8.70 15.69
CA ILE A 188 16.45 -8.01 16.11
C ILE A 188 16.84 -8.61 17.47
N THR A 189 17.84 -9.48 17.45
CA THR A 189 18.34 -10.14 18.67
C THR A 189 19.25 -9.21 19.49
N ASP A 190 19.97 -8.30 18.84
CA ASP A 190 20.80 -7.28 19.47
C ASP A 190 20.75 -5.96 18.67
N HIS A 191 20.14 -4.95 19.28
CA HIS A 191 19.97 -3.63 18.67
C HIS A 191 21.29 -2.87 18.54
N LYS A 192 22.22 -3.05 19.47
CA LYS A 192 23.52 -2.37 19.45
C LYS A 192 24.39 -2.95 18.34
N ALA A 193 24.43 -4.28 18.21
CA ALA A 193 25.14 -4.93 17.12
C ALA A 193 24.60 -4.51 15.75
N LEU A 194 23.28 -4.48 15.59
CA LEU A 194 22.65 -4.05 14.34
C LEU A 194 22.93 -2.57 14.04
N LEU A 195 22.86 -1.68 15.03
CA LEU A 195 23.19 -0.25 14.86
C LEU A 195 24.63 -0.06 14.37
N HIS A 196 25.60 -0.75 14.98
CA HIS A 196 27.00 -0.68 14.56
C HIS A 196 27.21 -1.25 13.16
N TRP A 197 26.52 -2.34 12.81
CA TRP A 197 26.57 -2.90 11.45
C TRP A 197 26.02 -1.92 10.41
N ILE A 198 24.88 -1.27 10.70
CA ILE A 198 24.29 -0.25 9.80
C ILE A 198 25.22 0.95 9.67
N ALA A 199 25.78 1.46 10.78
CA ALA A 199 26.73 2.58 10.74
C ALA A 199 27.97 2.30 9.88
N THR A 200 28.37 1.02 9.79
CA THR A 200 29.53 0.59 9.00
C THR A 200 29.18 0.35 7.53
N ASN A 201 28.06 -0.32 7.24
CA ASN A 201 27.75 -0.83 5.90
C ASN A 201 26.70 0.02 5.14
N ARG A 202 25.91 0.81 5.86
CA ARG A 202 24.70 1.51 5.38
C ARG A 202 24.58 2.90 6.04
N ARG A 203 25.69 3.66 6.04
CA ARG A 203 25.80 4.94 6.75
C ARG A 203 24.75 5.97 6.35
N ASP A 204 24.41 6.04 5.07
CA ASP A 204 23.43 7.00 4.55
C ASP A 204 22.05 6.79 5.18
N ASP A 205 21.66 5.54 5.47
CA ASP A 205 20.38 5.19 6.09
C ASP A 205 20.26 5.75 7.53
N LEU A 206 21.39 5.95 8.24
CA LEU A 206 21.41 6.53 9.59
C LEU A 206 21.56 8.06 9.59
N THR A 207 22.06 8.66 8.51
CA THR A 207 22.43 10.07 8.49
C THR A 207 21.21 10.96 8.65
N ALA A 208 20.12 10.68 7.92
CA ALA A 208 18.87 11.42 8.04
C ALA A 208 18.26 11.35 9.45
N PHE A 209 18.37 10.20 10.13
CA PHE A 209 17.93 10.07 11.52
C PHE A 209 18.75 10.94 12.47
N ILE A 210 20.07 10.94 12.33
CA ILE A 210 20.98 11.74 13.16
C ILE A 210 20.71 13.23 12.97
N GLU A 211 20.53 13.69 11.74
CA GLU A 211 20.22 15.10 11.42
C GLU A 211 18.86 15.54 12.00
N ASP A 212 17.81 14.74 11.82
CA ASP A 212 16.48 15.06 12.37
C ASP A 212 16.48 15.05 13.90
N TRP A 213 17.21 14.10 14.51
CA TRP A 213 17.39 14.06 15.96
C TRP A 213 18.14 15.31 16.45
N ALA A 214 19.22 15.72 15.78
CA ALA A 214 19.95 16.95 16.13
C ALA A 214 19.07 18.20 15.99
N ARG A 215 18.32 18.33 14.89
CA ARG A 215 17.39 19.45 14.67
C ARG A 215 16.35 19.58 15.78
N LYS A 216 15.83 18.47 16.32
CA LYS A 216 14.85 18.47 17.41
C LYS A 216 15.50 18.69 18.79
N ASN A 217 16.68 18.13 19.02
CA ASN A 217 17.28 18.02 20.35
C ASN A 217 18.50 18.92 20.59
N HIS A 218 18.91 19.75 19.63
CA HIS A 218 20.07 20.65 19.82
C HIS A 218 19.94 21.66 20.96
N LYS A 219 18.71 22.02 21.36
CA LYS A 219 18.46 22.89 22.52
C LYS A 219 18.51 22.15 23.86
N PRO A 220 17.78 21.01 24.05
CA PRO A 220 17.83 20.26 25.30
C PRO A 220 19.16 19.53 25.53
N ASP A 221 19.83 19.05 24.47
CA ASP A 221 21.04 18.23 24.56
C ASP A 221 22.24 18.85 23.83
N PRO A 222 22.66 20.09 24.18
CA PRO A 222 23.70 20.81 23.45
C PRO A 222 25.10 20.19 23.62
N GLN A 223 25.28 19.28 24.57
CA GLN A 223 26.54 18.58 24.86
C GLN A 223 26.60 17.15 24.27
N ALA A 224 25.64 16.76 23.43
CA ALA A 224 25.68 15.46 22.78
C ALA A 224 26.99 15.31 21.96
N ASN A 225 27.74 14.23 22.20
CA ASN A 225 29.02 14.01 21.54
C ASN A 225 28.87 14.02 20.01
N GLY A 226 29.63 14.89 19.34
CA GLY A 226 29.58 15.07 17.89
C GLY A 226 28.58 16.12 17.40
N LEU A 227 27.80 16.77 18.29
CA LEU A 227 26.93 17.90 17.98
C LEU A 227 27.58 19.23 18.39
N ARG A 228 27.50 20.24 17.52
CA ARG A 228 27.92 21.62 17.82
C ARG A 228 26.72 22.55 17.65
N VAL A 229 26.45 23.39 18.66
CA VAL A 229 25.31 24.33 18.69
C VAL A 229 25.82 25.75 18.93
N TRP A 230 25.35 26.73 18.16
CA TRP A 230 25.68 28.16 18.30
C TRP A 230 24.48 29.04 17.94
N GLN A 231 24.56 30.35 18.23
CA GLN A 231 23.50 31.33 17.98
C GLN A 231 24.08 32.60 17.34
N ASP A 232 23.41 33.12 16.31
CA ASP A 232 23.68 34.41 15.66
C ASP A 232 22.37 35.23 15.58
N LYS A 233 22.46 36.56 15.40
CA LYS A 233 21.30 37.47 15.30
C LYS A 233 21.17 38.05 13.89
N GLU A 234 19.95 38.07 13.34
CA GLU A 234 19.60 38.59 11.99
C GLU A 234 18.36 39.52 12.04
N ALA A 235 18.19 40.41 11.04
CA ALA A 235 17.08 41.37 10.96
C ALA A 235 15.78 40.74 10.40
N PHE A 236 14.60 41.25 10.83
CA PHE A 236 13.26 40.70 10.51
C PHE A 236 12.67 41.23 9.20
#